data_AF-A0ABD5B406-F1
#
_entry.id   AF-A0ABD5B406-F1
#
_cell.length_a   1.000
_cell.length_b   1.000
_cell.length_c   1.000
_cell.angle_alpha   90.00
_cell.angle_beta   90.00
_cell.angle_gamma   90.00
#
_symmetry.space_group_name_H-M   'P 1'
#
loop_
_entity.id
_entity.type
_entity.pdbx_description
1 polymer ?
#
loop_
_entity_poly.entity_id
_entity_poly.type
_entity_poly.pdbx_seq_one_letter_code
_entity_poly.pdbx_strand_id
1 'polypeptide(L)'
;MEIFSIITNEQDILTKFDEFIYIYPKIKFSSKDEDTAYFTNFNDGRNEIYYHFKVENLEEIRFNYSESDITFLEKEFGSDFYIIDLQYRNEDIVKELLYDFNTYLSTNYHNYSDKKIIYNHPIKGFVKKL
;
A
#
# COMPACT_ATOMS: atom_id res chain seq x y z
N MET A 1 7.31 -7.69 12.39
CA MET A 1 7.23 -7.28 10.97
C MET A 1 6.42 -6.01 10.97
N GLU A 2 6.92 -5.00 10.28
CA GLU A 2 6.30 -3.68 10.28
C GLU A 2 5.20 -3.61 9.21
N ILE A 3 4.25 -2.70 9.40
CA ILE A 3 3.15 -2.44 8.44
C ILE A 3 3.35 -1.05 7.85
N PHE A 4 3.34 -0.98 6.54
CA PHE A 4 3.31 0.25 5.77
C PHE A 4 2.01 0.33 5.00
N SER A 5 1.30 1.46 5.07
CA SER A 5 0.02 1.61 4.38
C SER A 5 0.12 2.60 3.23
N ILE A 6 -0.49 2.26 2.09
CA ILE A 6 -0.76 3.18 0.98
C ILE A 6 -2.23 3.59 1.07
N ILE A 7 -2.50 4.89 1.10
CA ILE A 7 -3.83 5.45 1.33
C ILE A 7 -4.20 6.37 0.18
N THR A 8 -5.38 6.16 -0.39
CA THR A 8 -5.87 6.92 -1.54
C THR A 8 -7.40 6.89 -1.60
N ASN A 9 -8.03 7.90 -2.20
CA ASN A 9 -9.46 7.88 -2.54
C ASN A 9 -9.72 7.46 -4.00
N GLU A 10 -8.70 6.94 -4.68
CA GLU A 10 -8.73 6.62 -6.10
C GLU A 10 -8.73 5.10 -6.28
N GLN A 11 -9.89 4.53 -6.60
CA GLN A 11 -10.04 3.08 -6.81
C GLN A 11 -9.10 2.55 -7.91
N ASP A 12 -8.81 3.37 -8.93
CA ASP A 12 -7.89 2.98 -10.00
C ASP A 12 -6.47 2.74 -9.48
N ILE A 13 -5.98 3.55 -8.54
CA ILE A 13 -4.64 3.37 -7.95
C ILE A 13 -4.54 2.02 -7.26
N LEU A 14 -5.61 1.64 -6.58
CA LEU A 14 -5.71 0.37 -5.88
C LEU A 14 -5.69 -0.81 -6.86
N THR A 15 -6.50 -0.77 -7.91
CA THR A 15 -6.45 -1.79 -8.99
C THR A 15 -5.06 -1.86 -9.62
N LYS A 16 -4.39 -0.73 -9.83
CA LYS A 16 -3.04 -0.70 -10.40
C LYS A 16 -1.97 -1.25 -9.48
N PHE A 17 -2.11 -1.05 -8.18
CA PHE A 17 -1.19 -1.66 -7.23
C PHE A 17 -1.37 -3.19 -7.19
N ASP A 18 -2.61 -3.67 -7.18
CA ASP A 18 -2.91 -5.11 -7.26
C ASP A 18 -2.34 -5.72 -8.55
N GLU A 19 -2.54 -5.12 -9.71
CA GLU A 19 -1.91 -5.59 -10.96
C GLU A 19 -0.38 -5.60 -10.88
N PHE A 20 0.21 -4.53 -10.33
CA PHE A 20 1.66 -4.31 -10.28
C PHE A 20 2.37 -5.32 -9.38
N ILE A 21 1.87 -5.58 -8.17
CA ILE A 21 2.58 -6.38 -7.17
C ILE A 21 2.73 -7.85 -7.60
N TYR A 22 1.77 -8.40 -8.36
CA TYR A 22 1.84 -9.78 -8.86
C TYR A 22 2.85 -9.97 -9.99
N ILE A 23 3.21 -8.89 -10.69
CA ILE A 23 4.22 -8.91 -11.75
C ILE A 23 5.56 -8.31 -11.32
N TYR A 24 5.68 -7.86 -10.06
CA TYR A 24 6.87 -7.17 -9.58
C TYR A 24 8.08 -8.14 -9.52
N PRO A 25 9.15 -7.89 -10.30
CA PRO A 25 10.18 -8.91 -10.52
C PRO A 25 11.10 -9.18 -9.33
N LYS A 26 11.02 -8.42 -8.23
CA LYS A 26 11.89 -8.59 -7.06
C LYS A 26 11.27 -9.46 -5.95
N ILE A 27 10.00 -9.83 -6.08
CA ILE A 27 9.31 -10.76 -5.18
C ILE A 27 8.57 -11.82 -6.00
N LYS A 28 8.30 -12.97 -5.38
CA LYS A 28 7.59 -14.08 -6.00
C LYS A 28 6.27 -14.33 -5.28
N PHE A 29 5.17 -14.33 -6.03
CA PHE A 29 3.88 -14.79 -5.50
C PHE A 29 4.01 -16.23 -4.97
N SER A 30 3.57 -16.44 -3.72
CA SER A 30 3.62 -17.73 -3.04
C SER A 30 2.21 -18.33 -2.91
N SER A 31 1.30 -17.60 -2.28
CA SER A 31 -0.06 -18.03 -2.00
C SER A 31 -0.96 -16.83 -1.75
N LYS A 32 -2.28 -17.06 -1.68
CA LYS A 32 -3.28 -16.07 -1.30
C LYS A 32 -4.36 -16.76 -0.46
N ASP A 33 -4.83 -16.10 0.60
CA ASP A 33 -6.04 -16.49 1.32
C ASP A 33 -7.23 -15.57 0.95
N GLU A 34 -8.20 -15.33 1.84
CA GLU A 34 -9.40 -14.55 1.47
C GLU A 34 -9.06 -13.08 1.14
N ASP A 35 -8.14 -12.47 1.88
CA ASP A 35 -7.84 -11.03 1.80
C ASP A 35 -6.34 -10.70 1.76
N THR A 36 -5.47 -11.70 1.89
CA THR A 36 -4.03 -11.52 2.01
C THR A 36 -3.28 -12.33 0.95
N ALA A 37 -2.44 -11.65 0.18
CA ALA A 37 -1.50 -12.25 -0.74
C ALA A 37 -0.08 -12.29 -0.15
N TYR A 38 0.58 -13.43 -0.32
CA TYR A 38 1.87 -13.74 0.28
C TYR A 38 2.96 -13.75 -0.79
N PHE A 39 4.00 -12.96 -0.60
CA PHE A 39 5.13 -12.85 -1.52
C PHE A 39 6.44 -13.19 -0.82
N THR A 40 7.28 -13.98 -1.52
CA THR A 40 8.54 -14.49 -1.02
C THR A 40 9.73 -13.91 -1.78
N ASN A 41 10.89 -13.89 -1.14
CA ASN A 41 12.16 -13.53 -1.77
C ASN A 41 12.62 -14.65 -2.71
N PHE A 42 13.11 -14.30 -3.91
CA PHE A 42 13.64 -15.29 -4.86
C PHE A 42 14.86 -16.06 -4.36
N ASN A 43 15.68 -15.44 -3.50
CA ASN A 43 16.97 -15.99 -3.09
C ASN A 43 16.84 -16.99 -1.94
N ASP A 44 16.05 -16.67 -0.91
CA ASP A 44 15.95 -17.49 0.31
C ASP A 44 14.57 -18.14 0.51
N GLY A 45 13.59 -17.84 -0.36
CA GLY A 45 12.24 -18.39 -0.30
C GLY A 45 11.43 -17.96 0.92
N ARG A 46 11.93 -17.02 1.74
CA ARG A 46 11.22 -16.54 2.94
C ARG A 46 10.21 -15.46 2.56
N ASN A 47 9.17 -15.33 3.37
CA ASN A 47 8.16 -14.28 3.20
C ASN A 47 8.82 -12.89 3.32
N GLU A 48 8.59 -12.08 2.30
CA GLU A 48 9.14 -10.74 2.15
C GLU A 48 8.06 -9.69 2.36
N ILE A 49 6.89 -9.91 1.72
CA ILE A 49 5.73 -9.02 1.78
C ILE A 49 4.46 -9.85 1.98
N TYR A 50 3.64 -9.43 2.94
CA TYR A 50 2.22 -9.79 3.02
C TYR A 50 1.45 -8.56 2.58
N TYR A 51 0.71 -8.72 1.49
CA TYR A 51 -0.13 -7.67 0.92
C TYR A 51 -1.56 -7.97 1.33
N HIS A 52 -2.06 -7.17 2.25
CA HIS A 52 -3.44 -7.23 2.68
C HIS A 52 -4.25 -6.23 1.86
N PHE A 53 -5.15 -6.75 1.03
CA PHE A 53 -6.08 -5.94 0.28
C PHE A 53 -7.41 -5.94 1.00
N LYS A 54 -7.70 -4.84 1.69
CA LYS A 54 -9.00 -4.64 2.30
C LYS A 54 -9.54 -3.30 1.84
N VAL A 55 -10.70 -3.34 1.20
CA VAL A 55 -11.53 -2.14 1.11
C VAL A 55 -12.09 -1.95 2.50
N GLU A 56 -11.27 -1.35 3.37
CA GLU A 56 -11.65 -1.08 4.75
C GLU A 56 -12.84 -0.12 4.72
N ASN A 57 -13.94 -0.49 5.38
CA ASN A 57 -14.98 0.48 5.66
C ASN A 57 -14.45 1.47 6.72
N LEU A 58 -15.02 2.68 6.79
CA LEU A 58 -14.63 3.67 7.80
C LEU A 58 -14.67 3.15 9.25
N GLU A 59 -15.53 2.18 9.55
CA GLU A 59 -15.65 1.61 10.89
C GLU A 59 -14.43 0.78 11.28
N GLU A 60 -13.88 -0.02 10.37
CA GLU A 60 -12.68 -0.82 10.60
C GLU A 60 -11.42 0.05 10.70
N ILE A 61 -11.36 1.13 9.91
CA ILE A 61 -10.30 2.15 10.03
C ILE A 61 -10.34 2.79 11.42
N ARG A 62 -11.54 3.05 11.96
CA ARG A 62 -11.72 3.62 13.31
C ARG A 62 -11.23 2.70 14.43
N PHE A 63 -11.12 1.39 14.21
CA PHE A 63 -10.53 0.47 15.18
C PHE A 63 -9.00 0.45 15.14
N ASN A 64 -8.41 0.71 13.98
CA ASN A 64 -6.96 0.54 13.75
C ASN A 64 -6.16 1.86 13.85
N TYR A 65 -6.83 3.01 13.72
CA TYR A 65 -6.20 4.33 13.72
C TYR A 65 -6.63 5.18 14.92
N SER A 66 -5.77 6.12 15.34
CA SER A 66 -6.16 7.07 16.38
C SER A 66 -7.18 8.09 15.85
N GLU A 67 -7.99 8.67 16.73
CA GLU A 67 -8.95 9.74 16.36
C GLU A 67 -8.28 10.91 15.62
N SER A 68 -7.04 11.26 15.97
CA SER A 68 -6.27 12.28 15.26
C SER A 68 -5.91 11.87 13.84
N ASP A 69 -5.59 10.59 13.63
CA ASP A 69 -5.25 10.06 12.32
C ASP A 69 -6.48 10.02 11.42
N ILE A 70 -7.61 9.56 11.97
CA ILE A 70 -8.90 9.54 11.26
C ILE A 70 -9.31 10.96 10.88
N THR A 71 -9.21 11.92 11.79
CA THR A 71 -9.50 13.33 11.50
C THR A 71 -8.61 13.87 10.38
N PHE A 72 -7.33 13.50 10.36
CA PHE A 72 -6.41 13.88 9.30
C PHE A 72 -6.81 13.25 7.96
N LEU A 73 -7.10 11.96 7.93
CA LEU A 73 -7.50 11.23 6.73
C LEU A 73 -8.84 11.74 6.17
N GLU A 74 -9.83 12.00 7.02
CA GLU A 74 -11.11 12.59 6.62
C GLU A 74 -10.94 13.99 6.03
N LYS A 75 -10.02 14.80 6.58
CA LYS A 75 -9.68 16.11 6.01
C LYS A 75 -8.99 16.00 4.65
N GLU A 76 -8.16 14.99 4.46
CA GLU A 76 -7.41 14.81 3.23
C GLU A 76 -8.26 14.14 2.12
N PHE A 77 -9.10 13.17 2.44
CA PHE A 77 -9.80 12.36 1.44
C PHE A 77 -11.33 12.44 1.48
N GLY A 78 -11.92 12.98 2.55
CA GLY A 78 -13.36 12.89 2.82
C GLY A 78 -13.71 11.58 3.53
N SER A 79 -14.97 11.14 3.41
CA SER A 79 -15.44 9.91 4.05
C SER A 79 -14.97 8.63 3.36
N ASP A 80 -14.61 8.70 2.08
CA ASP A 80 -14.40 7.51 1.27
C ASP A 80 -12.94 7.46 0.80
N PHE A 81 -12.19 6.51 1.36
CA PHE A 81 -10.82 6.23 0.98
C PHE A 81 -10.48 4.77 1.21
N TYR A 82 -9.42 4.33 0.57
CA TYR A 82 -8.92 2.96 0.56
C TYR A 82 -7.56 2.90 1.25
N ILE A 83 -7.30 1.78 1.91
CA ILE A 83 -6.02 1.48 2.56
C ILE A 83 -5.49 0.15 2.00
N ILE A 84 -4.23 0.17 1.57
CA ILE A 84 -3.47 -1.03 1.23
C ILE A 84 -2.42 -1.22 2.31
N ASP A 85 -2.46 -2.35 3.00
CA ASP A 85 -1.46 -2.67 4.01
C ASP A 85 -0.41 -3.63 3.45
N LEU A 86 0.85 -3.22 3.61
CA LEU A 86 2.03 -4.01 3.29
C LEU A 86 2.73 -4.34 4.59
N GLN A 87 2.62 -5.58 5.05
CA GLN A 87 3.46 -6.08 6.12
C GLN A 87 4.75 -6.63 5.52
N TYR A 88 5.90 -6.12 5.98
CA TYR A 88 7.17 -6.41 5.34
C TYR A 88 8.27 -6.84 6.32
N ARG A 89 9.25 -7.55 5.77
CA ARG A 89 10.45 -7.97 6.50
C ARG A 89 11.59 -6.98 6.36
N ASN A 90 11.80 -6.45 5.16
CA ASN A 90 12.89 -5.53 4.83
C ASN A 90 12.32 -4.20 4.32
N GLU A 91 12.67 -3.08 4.94
CA GLU A 91 12.18 -1.76 4.54
C GLU A 91 12.67 -1.37 3.12
N ASP A 92 13.85 -1.84 2.71
CA ASP A 92 14.41 -1.51 1.41
C ASP A 92 13.57 -2.10 0.28
N ILE A 93 12.96 -3.28 0.47
CA ILE A 93 12.08 -3.86 -0.56
C ILE A 93 10.82 -3.01 -0.77
N VAL A 94 10.30 -2.39 0.30
CA VAL A 94 9.12 -1.53 0.24
C VAL A 94 9.47 -0.21 -0.42
N LYS A 95 10.62 0.39 -0.08
CA LYS A 95 11.10 1.61 -0.75
C LYS A 95 11.25 1.41 -2.25
N GLU A 96 11.89 0.31 -2.64
CA GLU A 96 12.06 -0.04 -4.05
C GLU A 96 10.72 -0.32 -4.74
N LEU A 97 9.85 -1.12 -4.13
CA LEU A 97 8.50 -1.41 -4.63
C LEU A 97 7.72 -0.12 -4.90
N LEU A 98 7.75 0.83 -3.97
CA LEU A 98 7.00 2.08 -4.08
C LEU A 98 7.63 3.03 -5.11
N TYR A 99 8.96 3.08 -5.20
CA TYR A 99 9.63 3.83 -6.25
C TYR A 99 9.28 3.29 -7.64
N ASP A 100 9.36 1.97 -7.81
CA ASP A 100 9.05 1.28 -9.06
C ASP A 100 7.55 1.40 -9.41
N PHE A 101 6.67 1.36 -8.41
CA PHE A 101 5.24 1.59 -8.59
C PHE A 101 4.92 3.03 -9.02
N ASN A 102 5.54 4.03 -8.40
CA ASN A 102 5.41 5.44 -8.83
C ASN A 102 5.90 5.64 -10.27
N THR A 103 6.98 4.96 -10.64
CA THR A 103 7.51 4.97 -12.01
C THR A 103 6.55 4.30 -12.99
N TYR A 104 5.99 3.15 -12.61
CA TYR A 104 4.95 2.46 -13.36
C TYR A 104 3.72 3.36 -13.58
N LEU A 105 3.26 4.05 -12.54
CA LEU A 105 2.11 4.95 -12.63
C LEU A 105 2.38 6.15 -13.55
N SER A 106 3.53 6.81 -13.39
CA SER A 106 3.89 7.98 -14.21
C SER A 106 4.13 7.64 -15.69
N THR A 107 4.59 6.42 -15.99
CA THR A 107 4.85 5.97 -17.37
C THR A 107 3.58 5.55 -18.11
N ASN A 108 2.66 4.88 -17.41
CA ASN A 108 1.52 4.21 -18.05
C ASN A 108 0.19 4.96 -17.89
N TYR A 109 0.12 5.98 -17.03
CA TYR A 109 -1.14 6.66 -16.69
C TYR A 109 -1.00 8.18 -16.71
N HIS A 110 -1.56 8.79 -17.75
CA HIS A 110 -1.70 10.23 -17.84
C HIS A 110 -2.55 10.76 -16.68
N ASN A 111 -2.13 11.87 -16.08
CA ASN A 111 -2.74 12.52 -14.89
C ASN A 111 -2.51 11.82 -13.53
N TYR A 112 -1.61 10.83 -13.44
CA TYR A 112 -1.24 10.26 -12.13
C TYR A 112 -0.73 11.33 -11.14
N SER A 113 -0.02 12.35 -11.62
CA SER A 113 0.52 13.44 -10.79
C SER A 113 -0.53 14.19 -9.97
N ASP A 114 -1.79 14.14 -10.40
CA ASP A 114 -2.90 14.85 -9.76
C ASP A 114 -3.63 13.95 -8.76
N LYS A 115 -3.31 12.65 -8.73
CA LYS A 115 -3.91 11.65 -7.84
C LYS A 115 -3.32 11.77 -6.45
N LYS A 116 -4.21 11.68 -5.45
CA LYS A 116 -3.84 11.86 -4.05
C LYS A 116 -3.47 10.53 -3.43
N ILE A 117 -2.21 10.41 -3.02
CA ILE A 117 -1.69 9.27 -2.26
C ILE A 117 -0.99 9.79 -1.01
N ILE A 118 -1.34 9.21 0.14
CA ILE A 118 -0.65 9.37 1.41
C ILE A 118 -0.11 8.01 1.81
N TYR A 119 1.07 8.01 2.41
CA TYR A 119 1.71 6.82 2.95
C TYR A 119 1.70 6.88 4.47
N ASN A 120 1.36 5.79 5.14
CA ASN A 120 1.52 5.66 6.59
C ASN A 120 2.74 4.78 6.88
N HIS A 121 3.83 5.40 7.32
CA HIS A 121 5.06 4.70 7.66
C HIS A 121 5.09 4.39 9.17
N PRO A 122 5.45 3.17 9.60
CA PRO A 122 5.35 2.72 10.99
C PRO A 122 6.10 3.62 11.99
N ILE A 123 7.20 4.23 11.55
CA ILE A 123 8.02 5.15 12.36
C ILE A 123 7.75 6.63 12.08
N LYS A 124 7.41 6.99 10.84
CA LYS A 124 7.34 8.41 10.41
C LYS A 124 5.90 8.95 10.43
N GLY A 125 4.91 8.09 10.62
CA GLY A 125 3.50 8.42 10.45
C GLY A 125 3.16 8.77 9.00
N PHE A 126 2.19 9.66 8.81
CA PHE A 126 1.74 10.06 7.48
C PHE A 126 2.77 10.91 6.73
N VAL A 127 3.13 10.45 5.53
CA VAL A 127 4.02 11.16 4.60
C VAL A 127 3.40 11.24 3.20
N LYS A 128 3.60 12.37 2.53
CA LYS A 128 3.10 12.60 1.14
C LYS A 128 4.12 12.17 0.08
N LYS A 129 5.38 11.97 0.48
CA LYS A 129 6.51 11.51 -0.34
C LYS A 129 7.45 10.71 0.55
N LEU A 130 8.05 9.66 -0.01
CA LEU A 130 9.08 8.85 0.65
C LEU A 130 10.48 9.38 0.39
#